data_AF-S8DEA0-F1
#
_entry.id   AF-S8DEA0-F1
#
_cell.length_a   1.000
_cell.length_b   1.000
_cell.length_c   1.000
_cell.angle_alpha   90.00
_cell.angle_beta   90.00
_cell.angle_gamma   90.00
#
_symmetry.space_group_name_H-M   'P 1'
#
loop_
_entity.id
_entity.type
_entity.pdbx_description
1 polymer ?
#
loop_
_entity_poly.entity_id
_entity_poly.type
_entity_poly.pdbx_seq_one_letter_code
_entity_poly.pdbx_strand_id
1 'polypeptide(L)'
;IILAFLHAPPSLGATAAATIGGRFIRSELLSGAWTGFLAGCLHTLSGPDHLAALAPLSIGRTKIESAAVGALWGCGHDAGQVLFGLIFLLLKDKLHIEVIRTWGSIIVGFTLLVIGIIGITEASSSSSSSSVSLPPTEFISGTAEAALVMEAPAMKKKKMGFATFATGIVHGLQPDALMMILPALALPSRLAGAAFLVMFLVGTVFAMGSYTAFIGSCSEALKERIPRITEKLTWASSLVAIALGVAIMISQFVGFSLY
;
A
#
# COMPACT_ATOMS: atom_id res chain seq x y z
N ILE A 1 -26.15 65.15 23.71
CA ILE A 1 -26.20 64.14 22.60
C ILE A 1 -24.88 63.36 22.46
N ILE A 2 -23.84 63.62 23.27
CA ILE A 2 -22.61 62.82 23.28
C ILE A 2 -22.46 62.18 24.68
N LEU A 3 -23.14 61.05 24.92
CA LEU A 3 -22.87 60.14 26.07
C LEU A 3 -23.76 58.88 26.02
N ALA A 4 -23.88 58.24 24.85
CA ALA A 4 -24.69 57.02 24.69
C ALA A 4 -23.99 55.97 23.80
N PHE A 5 -22.68 55.76 23.98
CA PHE A 5 -21.91 54.77 23.20
C PHE A 5 -20.95 53.91 24.02
N LEU A 6 -21.26 53.62 25.29
CA LEU A 6 -20.54 52.61 26.05
C LEU A 6 -21.57 51.69 26.72
N HIS A 7 -21.28 50.38 26.69
CA HIS A 7 -22.08 49.23 27.13
C HIS A 7 -22.77 48.43 26.00
N ALA A 8 -21.98 47.95 25.02
CA ALA A 8 -22.26 46.65 24.44
C ALA A 8 -21.88 45.55 25.46
N PRO A 9 -22.74 44.55 25.73
CA PRO A 9 -22.43 43.52 26.70
C PRO A 9 -21.23 42.67 26.24
N PRO A 10 -20.25 42.37 27.12
CA PRO A 10 -19.02 41.64 26.77
C PRO A 10 -19.26 40.21 26.24
N SER A 11 -20.47 39.66 26.41
CA SER A 11 -20.84 38.31 25.99
C SER A 11 -21.07 38.15 24.49
N LEU A 12 -21.49 39.20 23.76
CA LEU A 12 -21.71 39.10 22.31
C LEU A 12 -20.40 39.06 21.50
N GLY A 13 -19.37 39.80 21.94
CA GLY A 13 -18.05 39.78 21.30
C GLY A 13 -17.33 38.45 21.49
N ALA A 14 -17.42 37.86 22.69
CA ALA A 14 -16.79 36.58 23.00
C ALA A 14 -17.44 35.41 22.23
N THR A 15 -18.76 35.40 22.09
CA THR A 15 -19.49 34.36 21.34
C THR A 15 -19.30 34.48 19.82
N ALA A 16 -19.26 35.70 19.28
CA ALA A 16 -18.93 35.94 17.88
C ALA A 16 -17.47 35.54 17.56
N ALA A 17 -16.51 35.92 18.41
CA ALA A 17 -15.11 35.54 18.26
C ALA A 17 -14.90 34.02 18.38
N ALA A 18 -15.59 33.35 19.30
CA ALA A 18 -15.56 31.90 19.42
C ALA A 18 -16.17 31.18 18.21
N THR A 19 -17.26 31.72 17.65
CA THR A 19 -17.92 31.17 16.45
C THR A 19 -17.05 31.35 15.20
N ILE A 20 -16.40 32.51 15.06
CA ILE A 20 -15.47 32.80 13.96
C ILE A 20 -14.22 31.93 14.09
N GLY A 21 -13.60 31.89 15.28
CA GLY A 21 -12.45 31.03 15.56
C GLY A 21 -12.74 29.54 15.32
N GLY A 22 -13.92 29.06 15.72
CA GLY A 22 -14.37 27.70 15.46
C GLY A 22 -14.56 27.39 13.96
N ARG A 23 -15.02 28.37 13.16
CA ARG A 23 -15.11 28.22 11.69
C ARG A 23 -13.72 28.14 11.03
N PHE A 24 -12.76 28.96 11.45
CA PHE A 24 -11.38 28.90 10.96
C PHE A 24 -10.70 27.57 11.31
N ILE A 25 -10.86 27.07 12.54
CA ILE A 25 -10.29 25.78 12.95
C ILE A 25 -10.88 24.64 12.10
N ARG A 26 -12.19 24.68 11.84
CA ARG A 26 -12.86 23.68 10.98
C ARG A 26 -12.38 23.71 9.53
N SER A 27 -12.17 24.89 8.94
CA SER A 27 -11.68 24.99 7.56
C SER A 27 -10.25 24.48 7.42
N GLU A 28 -9.37 24.81 8.38
CA GLU A 28 -7.99 24.31 8.41
C GLU A 28 -7.94 22.79 8.58
N LEU A 29 -8.77 22.24 9.46
CA LEU A 29 -8.95 20.80 9.65
C LEU A 29 -9.42 20.10 8.38
N LEU A 30 -10.46 20.63 7.74
CA LEU A 30 -11.03 20.06 6.51
C LEU A 30 -10.03 20.13 5.35
N SER A 31 -9.31 21.25 5.23
CA SER A 31 -8.26 21.44 4.22
C SER A 31 -7.11 20.45 4.43
N GLY A 32 -6.58 20.36 5.67
CA GLY A 32 -5.55 19.39 6.03
C GLY A 32 -6.00 17.95 5.79
N ALA A 33 -7.23 17.61 6.17
CA ALA A 33 -7.82 16.30 5.93
C ALA A 33 -7.91 15.95 4.43
N TRP A 34 -8.44 16.86 3.60
CA TRP A 34 -8.59 16.62 2.16
C TRP A 34 -7.24 16.52 1.45
N THR A 35 -6.31 17.41 1.78
CA THR A 35 -4.95 17.38 1.22
C THR A 35 -4.21 16.11 1.64
N GLY A 36 -4.36 15.67 2.91
CA GLY A 36 -3.82 14.41 3.39
C GLY A 36 -4.38 13.22 2.63
N PHE A 37 -5.72 13.13 2.50
CA PHE A 37 -6.38 12.06 1.76
C PHE A 37 -5.90 11.97 0.30
N LEU A 38 -5.84 13.10 -0.40
CA LEU A 38 -5.35 13.14 -1.78
C LEU A 38 -3.87 12.80 -1.87
N ALA A 39 -3.05 13.26 -0.92
CA ALA A 39 -1.63 12.94 -0.87
C ALA A 39 -1.39 11.45 -0.64
N GLY A 40 -2.17 10.79 0.23
CA GLY A 40 -2.12 9.34 0.45
C GLY A 40 -2.54 8.55 -0.79
N CYS A 41 -3.63 8.99 -1.44
CA CYS A 41 -4.03 8.42 -2.73
C CYS A 41 -2.93 8.57 -3.78
N LEU A 42 -2.36 9.77 -3.92
CA LEU A 42 -1.34 10.07 -4.91
C LEU A 42 -0.05 9.31 -4.64
N HIS A 43 0.42 9.26 -3.40
CA HIS A 43 1.58 8.47 -2.99
C HIS A 43 1.45 7.04 -3.50
N THR A 44 0.32 6.42 -3.17
CA THR A 44 0.03 5.03 -3.55
C THR A 44 -0.04 4.84 -5.06
N LEU A 45 -0.75 5.71 -5.78
CA LEU A 45 -0.91 5.59 -7.24
C LEU A 45 0.38 5.92 -8.00
N SER A 46 1.22 6.78 -7.43
CA SER A 46 2.50 7.18 -8.02
C SER A 46 3.61 6.15 -7.79
N GLY A 47 3.49 5.29 -6.78
CA GLY A 47 4.41 4.18 -6.51
C GLY A 47 4.11 2.98 -7.42
N PRO A 48 4.90 2.74 -8.49
CA PRO A 48 4.63 1.65 -9.42
C PRO A 48 4.83 0.27 -8.79
N ASP A 49 5.65 0.19 -7.73
CA ASP A 49 5.94 -0.99 -6.94
C ASP A 49 4.69 -1.50 -6.20
N HIS A 50 3.87 -0.61 -5.67
CA HIS A 50 2.62 -0.98 -5.02
C HIS A 50 1.61 -1.62 -5.96
N LEU A 51 1.48 -1.04 -7.14
CA LEU A 51 0.61 -1.58 -8.18
C LEU A 51 1.16 -2.91 -8.70
N ALA A 52 2.47 -2.99 -8.93
CA ALA A 52 3.13 -4.20 -9.42
C ALA A 52 3.05 -5.37 -8.42
N ALA A 53 3.12 -5.12 -7.12
CA ALA A 53 2.95 -6.14 -6.08
C ALA A 53 1.51 -6.65 -6.01
N LEU A 54 0.53 -5.74 -6.02
CA LEU A 54 -0.87 -6.10 -5.80
C LEU A 54 -1.59 -6.64 -7.04
N ALA A 55 -1.14 -6.30 -8.25
CA ALA A 55 -1.75 -6.77 -9.49
C ALA A 55 -1.80 -8.31 -9.60
N PRO A 56 -0.68 -9.06 -9.53
CA PRO A 56 -0.71 -10.52 -9.60
C PRO A 56 -1.49 -11.15 -8.43
N LEU A 57 -1.52 -10.51 -7.25
CA LEU A 57 -2.28 -10.96 -6.09
C LEU A 57 -3.80 -10.74 -6.21
N SER A 58 -4.25 -9.83 -7.10
CA SER A 58 -5.67 -9.46 -7.23
C SER A 58 -6.33 -10.12 -8.43
N ILE A 59 -5.56 -10.48 -9.46
CA ILE A 59 -6.08 -11.15 -10.66
C ILE A 59 -6.63 -12.54 -10.28
N GLY A 60 -7.84 -12.85 -10.77
CA GLY A 60 -8.51 -14.13 -10.54
C GLY A 60 -9.30 -14.24 -9.23
N ARG A 61 -9.27 -13.21 -8.38
CA ARG A 61 -10.10 -13.09 -7.16
C ARG A 61 -11.37 -12.27 -7.41
N THR A 62 -12.34 -12.38 -6.51
CA THR A 62 -13.55 -11.54 -6.57
C THR A 62 -13.23 -10.08 -6.24
N LYS A 63 -14.11 -9.15 -6.62
CA LYS A 63 -13.94 -7.72 -6.29
C LYS A 63 -13.70 -7.46 -4.79
N ILE A 64 -14.43 -8.16 -3.92
CA ILE A 64 -14.40 -7.94 -2.46
C ILE A 64 -13.13 -8.54 -1.86
N GLU A 65 -12.73 -9.72 -2.34
CA GLU A 65 -11.49 -10.36 -1.88
C GLU A 65 -10.27 -9.56 -2.33
N SER A 66 -10.28 -9.03 -3.55
CA SER A 66 -9.21 -8.15 -4.05
C SER A 66 -9.14 -6.86 -3.25
N ALA A 67 -10.29 -6.22 -2.98
CA ALA A 67 -10.36 -5.03 -2.13
C ALA A 67 -9.82 -5.29 -0.72
N ALA A 68 -10.16 -6.44 -0.13
CA ALA A 68 -9.68 -6.81 1.20
C ALA A 68 -8.17 -7.07 1.21
N VAL A 69 -7.62 -7.68 0.17
CA VAL A 69 -6.17 -7.90 0.01
C VAL A 69 -5.46 -6.55 -0.12
N GLY A 70 -5.95 -5.65 -0.98
CA GLY A 70 -5.38 -4.31 -1.14
C GLY A 70 -5.46 -3.50 0.15
N ALA A 71 -6.60 -3.48 0.83
CA ALA A 71 -6.77 -2.76 2.09
C ALA A 71 -5.88 -3.34 3.21
N LEU A 72 -5.76 -4.66 3.31
CA LEU A 72 -4.93 -5.30 4.32
C LEU A 72 -3.44 -5.06 4.08
N TRP A 73 -3.02 -5.08 2.81
CA TRP A 73 -1.67 -4.70 2.42
C TRP A 73 -1.39 -3.23 2.73
N GLY A 74 -2.34 -2.34 2.41
CA GLY A 74 -2.27 -0.91 2.75
C GLY A 74 -2.19 -0.64 4.25
N CYS A 75 -2.97 -1.34 5.06
CA CYS A 75 -2.86 -1.26 6.52
C CYS A 75 -1.49 -1.70 7.03
N GLY A 76 -0.92 -2.75 6.42
CA GLY A 76 0.44 -3.20 6.72
C GLY A 76 1.47 -2.16 6.34
N HIS A 77 1.35 -1.62 5.13
CA HIS A 77 2.19 -0.55 4.61
C HIS A 77 2.19 0.68 5.54
N ASP A 78 1.02 1.18 5.89
CA ASP A 78 0.86 2.28 6.84
C ASP A 78 1.48 1.98 8.21
N ALA A 79 1.31 0.75 8.72
CA ALA A 79 1.95 0.33 9.96
C ALA A 79 3.49 0.34 9.85
N GLY A 80 4.04 -0.08 8.71
CA GLY A 80 5.46 0.04 8.39
C GLY A 80 5.92 1.49 8.38
N GLN A 81 5.16 2.40 7.75
CA GLN A 81 5.52 3.82 7.66
C GLN A 81 5.48 4.51 9.01
N VAL A 82 4.46 4.23 9.82
CA VAL A 82 4.33 4.76 11.18
C VAL A 82 5.45 4.23 12.07
N LEU A 83 5.77 2.94 11.97
CA LEU A 83 6.88 2.32 12.70
C LEU A 83 8.21 2.96 12.30
N PHE A 84 8.45 3.11 11.01
CA PHE A 84 9.66 3.75 10.50
C PHE A 84 9.77 5.21 10.93
N GLY A 85 8.68 5.98 10.84
CA GLY A 85 8.61 7.35 11.33
C GLY A 85 8.92 7.46 12.82
N LEU A 86 8.41 6.55 13.65
CA LEU A 86 8.71 6.51 15.08
C LEU A 86 10.18 6.19 15.35
N ILE A 87 10.74 5.19 14.66
CA ILE A 87 12.17 4.85 14.74
C ILE A 87 13.02 6.05 14.32
N PHE A 88 12.65 6.74 13.24
CA PHE A 88 13.33 7.93 12.76
C PHE A 88 13.32 9.06 13.80
N LEU A 89 12.20 9.30 14.48
CA LEU A 89 12.12 10.30 15.55
C LEU A 89 12.99 9.95 16.77
N LEU A 90 13.11 8.67 17.12
CA LEU A 90 13.90 8.21 18.28
C LEU A 90 15.41 8.19 18.03
N LEU A 91 15.83 7.80 16.82
CA LEU A 91 17.23 7.59 16.48
C LEU A 91 17.84 8.70 15.60
N LYS A 92 17.03 9.63 15.09
CA LYS A 92 17.34 10.79 14.23
C LYS A 92 18.79 10.93 13.76
N ASP A 93 19.71 11.37 14.63
CA ASP A 93 21.10 11.69 14.29
C ASP A 93 22.00 10.45 14.07
N LYS A 94 21.49 9.25 14.32
CA LYS A 94 22.19 7.96 14.13
C LYS A 94 21.77 7.20 12.88
N LEU A 95 20.71 7.64 12.19
CA LEU A 95 20.20 6.94 11.01
C LEU A 95 20.75 7.55 9.73
N HIS A 96 21.59 6.80 9.03
CA HIS A 96 22.03 7.14 7.67
C HIS A 96 20.89 6.83 6.69
N ILE A 97 20.10 7.85 6.33
CA ILE A 97 18.90 7.70 5.51
C ILE A 97 19.20 7.08 4.14
N GLU A 98 20.36 7.38 3.56
CA GLU A 98 20.81 6.76 2.31
C GLU A 98 20.94 5.24 2.44
N VAL A 99 21.58 4.76 3.52
CA VAL A 99 21.75 3.32 3.77
C VAL A 99 20.39 2.65 3.90
N ILE A 100 19.50 3.22 4.70
CA ILE A 100 18.16 2.66 4.92
C ILE A 100 17.36 2.64 3.63
N ARG A 101 17.45 3.71 2.83
CA ARG A 101 16.78 3.79 1.53
C ARG A 101 17.29 2.71 0.59
N THR A 102 18.60 2.51 0.51
CA THR A 102 19.20 1.45 -0.31
C THR A 102 18.73 0.06 0.11
N TRP A 103 18.82 -0.27 1.40
CA TRP A 103 18.36 -1.57 1.89
C TRP A 103 16.84 -1.74 1.74
N GLY A 104 16.05 -0.70 1.99
CA GLY A 104 14.61 -0.68 1.77
C GLY A 104 14.25 -0.99 0.31
N SER A 105 14.87 -0.30 -0.64
CA SER A 105 14.66 -0.54 -2.07
C SER A 105 15.10 -1.93 -2.52
N ILE A 106 16.19 -2.48 -1.96
CA ILE A 106 16.60 -3.87 -2.23
C ILE A 106 15.55 -4.86 -1.73
N ILE A 107 15.05 -4.67 -0.51
CA ILE A 107 14.02 -5.54 0.09
C ILE A 107 12.71 -5.45 -0.71
N VAL A 108 12.31 -4.25 -1.14
CA VAL A 108 11.15 -4.03 -2.01
C VAL A 108 11.33 -4.73 -3.35
N GLY A 109 12.50 -4.57 -4.00
CA GLY A 109 12.81 -5.24 -5.26
C GLY A 109 12.78 -6.76 -5.16
N PHE A 110 13.32 -7.31 -4.06
CA PHE A 110 13.27 -8.74 -3.77
C PHE A 110 11.82 -9.22 -3.53
N THR A 111 11.02 -8.44 -2.80
CA THR A 111 9.61 -8.75 -2.53
C THR A 111 8.80 -8.83 -3.83
N LEU A 112 9.01 -7.89 -4.76
CA LEU A 112 8.40 -7.91 -6.09
C LEU A 112 8.82 -9.13 -6.92
N LEU A 113 10.10 -9.50 -6.85
CA LEU A 113 10.62 -10.68 -7.53
C LEU A 113 9.94 -11.96 -7.00
N VAL A 114 9.81 -12.10 -5.68
CA VAL A 114 9.12 -13.23 -5.05
C VAL A 114 7.63 -13.27 -5.45
N ILE A 115 6.92 -12.14 -5.36
CA ILE A 115 5.50 -12.07 -5.73
C ILE A 115 5.30 -12.45 -7.20
N GLY A 116 6.14 -11.94 -8.10
CA GLY A 116 6.04 -12.26 -9.52
C GLY A 116 6.36 -13.73 -9.82
N ILE A 117 7.37 -14.32 -9.16
CA ILE A 117 7.65 -15.76 -9.32
C ILE A 117 6.45 -16.60 -8.86
N ILE A 118 5.86 -16.27 -7.70
CA ILE A 118 4.65 -16.95 -7.20
C ILE A 118 3.52 -16.83 -8.23
N GLY A 119 3.25 -15.64 -8.75
CA GLY A 119 2.19 -15.42 -9.74
C GLY A 119 2.39 -16.25 -11.03
N ILE A 120 3.63 -16.42 -11.50
CA ILE A 120 3.95 -17.28 -12.65
C ILE A 120 3.67 -18.76 -12.32
N THR A 121 4.05 -19.23 -11.13
CA THR A 121 3.81 -20.62 -10.72
C THR A 121 2.32 -20.96 -10.58
N GLU A 122 1.52 -20.03 -10.05
CA GLU A 122 0.06 -20.19 -9.93
C GLU A 122 -0.62 -20.20 -11.31
N ALA A 123 -0.18 -19.34 -12.22
CA ALA A 123 -0.72 -19.29 -13.58
C ALA A 123 -0.40 -20.57 -14.37
N SER A 124 0.82 -21.10 -14.24
CA SER A 124 1.28 -22.32 -14.96
C SER A 124 0.64 -23.62 -14.44
N SER A 125 0.27 -23.64 -13.16
CA SER A 125 -0.43 -24.79 -12.55
C SER A 125 -1.86 -24.92 -13.06
N SER A 126 -2.48 -23.80 -13.43
CA SER A 126 -3.84 -23.76 -13.99
C SER A 126 -3.91 -24.28 -15.43
N SER A 127 -2.84 -24.12 -16.22
CA SER A 127 -2.74 -24.63 -17.61
C SER A 127 -2.60 -26.16 -17.65
N SER A 128 -1.91 -26.73 -16.66
CA SER A 128 -1.61 -28.17 -16.56
C SER A 128 -2.84 -29.03 -16.21
N SER A 129 -3.93 -28.42 -15.76
CA SER A 129 -5.17 -29.12 -15.38
C SER A 129 -6.09 -29.43 -16.58
N SER A 130 -5.75 -28.95 -17.79
CA SER A 130 -6.55 -29.16 -19.01
C SER A 130 -5.98 -30.19 -19.99
N SER A 131 -4.88 -30.87 -19.64
CA SER A 131 -4.32 -31.95 -20.46
C SER A 131 -3.80 -33.08 -19.58
N VAL A 132 -4.65 -34.07 -19.31
CA VAL A 132 -4.35 -35.51 -19.25
C VAL A 132 -5.58 -36.20 -18.64
N SER A 133 -6.35 -36.85 -19.50
CA SER A 133 -7.22 -37.96 -19.09
C SER A 133 -6.34 -39.21 -18.96
N LEU A 134 -6.41 -39.92 -17.82
CA LEU A 134 -6.37 -41.40 -17.63
C LEU A 134 -6.14 -41.76 -16.12
N PRO A 135 -6.53 -42.98 -15.66
CA PRO A 135 -6.97 -43.29 -14.28
C PRO A 135 -5.84 -43.68 -13.30
N PRO A 136 -6.12 -43.94 -12.00
CA PRO A 136 -5.11 -43.85 -10.94
C PRO A 136 -4.28 -45.14 -10.80
N THR A 137 -2.98 -44.99 -10.54
CA THR A 137 -2.15 -46.08 -10.02
C THR A 137 -1.24 -45.51 -8.94
N GLU A 138 -1.35 -46.09 -7.75
CA GLU A 138 -0.54 -45.81 -6.57
C GLU A 138 0.95 -46.14 -6.81
N PHE A 139 1.88 -45.41 -6.15
CA PHE A 139 2.97 -45.96 -5.30
C PHE A 139 4.17 -44.98 -5.08
N ILE A 140 4.28 -44.51 -3.83
CA ILE A 140 5.44 -44.23 -2.92
C ILE A 140 6.83 -43.78 -3.44
N SER A 141 7.33 -42.68 -2.84
CA SER A 141 8.72 -42.31 -2.42
C SER A 141 9.05 -40.87 -2.85
N GLY A 142 9.57 -39.93 -2.06
CA GLY A 142 10.39 -40.01 -0.87
C GLY A 142 11.58 -39.05 -1.06
N THR A 143 11.64 -38.01 -0.23
CA THR A 143 12.80 -37.15 0.13
C THR A 143 13.45 -36.22 -0.92
N ALA A 144 13.36 -34.91 -0.67
CA ALA A 144 14.52 -34.02 -0.50
C ALA A 144 14.04 -32.62 -0.06
N GLU A 145 14.32 -32.28 1.19
CA GLU A 145 14.17 -30.92 1.70
C GLU A 145 15.19 -29.97 1.05
N ALA A 146 14.68 -28.88 0.48
CA ALA A 146 15.38 -27.62 0.39
C ALA A 146 14.49 -26.57 1.07
N ALA A 147 14.79 -26.33 2.34
CA ALA A 147 14.11 -25.39 3.22
C ALA A 147 14.18 -23.94 2.70
N LEU A 148 13.11 -23.18 2.99
CA LEU A 148 12.91 -21.73 2.90
C LEU A 148 12.20 -21.13 1.66
N VAL A 149 11.20 -21.81 1.09
CA VAL A 149 10.11 -21.11 0.39
C VAL A 149 8.80 -21.64 0.93
N MET A 150 8.09 -20.77 1.67
CA MET A 150 6.88 -21.10 2.40
C MET A 150 5.83 -21.72 1.46
N GLU A 151 5.46 -22.95 1.79
CA GLU A 151 4.41 -23.76 1.18
C GLU A 151 3.24 -22.97 0.57
N ALA A 152 3.05 -23.14 -0.75
CA ALA A 152 1.74 -23.10 -1.38
C ALA A 152 1.20 -24.53 -1.46
N PRO A 153 0.32 -24.92 -0.54
CA PRO A 153 -0.97 -25.46 -0.97
C PRO A 153 -2.11 -24.93 -0.09
N ALA A 154 -3.13 -24.32 -0.69
CA ALA A 154 -4.48 -24.15 -0.14
C ALA A 154 -4.61 -23.90 1.40
N MET A 155 -3.78 -23.03 1.98
CA MET A 155 -3.73 -22.79 3.42
C MET A 155 -4.79 -21.76 3.85
N LYS A 156 -5.84 -22.27 4.53
CA LYS A 156 -6.81 -21.57 5.40
C LYS A 156 -6.70 -20.04 5.38
N LYS A 157 -7.70 -19.34 4.81
CA LYS A 157 -7.90 -17.87 4.69
C LYS A 157 -7.19 -16.96 5.72
N LYS A 158 -7.06 -17.39 6.97
CA LYS A 158 -6.38 -16.68 8.08
C LYS A 158 -4.86 -16.51 7.91
N LYS A 159 -4.14 -17.49 7.32
CA LYS A 159 -2.68 -17.40 7.11
C LYS A 159 -2.29 -16.47 5.97
N MET A 160 -3.11 -16.43 4.92
CA MET A 160 -2.91 -15.54 3.77
C MET A 160 -3.05 -14.06 4.13
N GLY A 161 -4.02 -13.72 4.99
CA GLY A 161 -4.18 -12.33 5.43
C GLY A 161 -2.97 -11.80 6.20
N PHE A 162 -2.42 -12.61 7.11
CA PHE A 162 -1.22 -12.21 7.85
C PHE A 162 -0.01 -12.02 6.94
N ALA A 163 0.19 -12.89 5.95
CA ALA A 163 1.29 -12.75 4.99
C ALA A 163 1.17 -11.46 4.16
N THR A 164 -0.04 -11.13 3.70
CA THR A 164 -0.30 -9.85 3.01
C THR A 164 -0.01 -8.66 3.92
N PHE A 165 -0.52 -8.65 5.14
CA PHE A 165 -0.24 -7.57 6.09
C PHE A 165 1.25 -7.42 6.40
N ALA A 166 1.96 -8.52 6.68
CA ALA A 166 3.39 -8.52 6.98
C ALA A 166 4.23 -8.05 5.80
N THR A 167 3.88 -8.47 4.58
CA THR A 167 4.51 -7.97 3.35
C THR A 167 4.28 -6.47 3.21
N GLY A 168 3.08 -5.99 3.54
CA GLY A 168 2.77 -4.56 3.62
C GLY A 168 3.70 -3.83 4.57
N ILE A 169 3.89 -4.33 5.80
CA ILE A 169 4.82 -3.72 6.77
C ILE A 169 6.21 -3.61 6.20
N VAL A 170 6.74 -4.69 5.63
CA VAL A 170 8.08 -4.72 5.04
C VAL A 170 8.22 -3.67 3.94
N HIS A 171 7.19 -3.55 3.09
CA HIS A 171 7.15 -2.57 2.01
C HIS A 171 7.07 -1.13 2.52
N GLY A 172 6.26 -0.89 3.55
CA GLY A 172 6.09 0.42 4.19
C GLY A 172 7.28 0.89 5.03
N LEU A 173 8.26 0.03 5.31
CA LEU A 173 9.53 0.46 5.90
C LEU A 173 10.39 1.28 4.92
N GLN A 174 10.03 1.34 3.64
CA GLN A 174 10.70 2.20 2.67
C GLN A 174 10.47 3.68 3.03
N PRO A 175 11.53 4.52 3.06
CA PRO A 175 11.43 5.92 3.48
C PRO A 175 10.75 6.86 2.44
N ASP A 176 10.05 6.34 1.44
CA ASP A 176 9.53 7.11 0.30
C ASP A 176 8.39 8.06 0.68
N ALA A 177 7.45 7.65 1.53
CA ALA A 177 6.39 8.53 1.98
C ALA A 177 6.87 9.65 2.91
N LEU A 178 8.06 9.53 3.51
CA LEU A 178 8.61 10.63 4.32
C LEU A 178 8.70 11.93 3.53
N MET A 179 8.98 11.85 2.22
CA MET A 179 9.00 13.01 1.34
C MET A 179 7.60 13.57 1.07
N MET A 180 6.59 12.69 0.95
CA MET A 180 5.20 13.09 0.67
C MET A 180 4.49 13.66 1.91
N ILE A 181 4.94 13.35 3.12
CA ILE A 181 4.38 13.91 4.37
C ILE A 181 5.04 15.21 4.83
N LEU A 182 6.10 15.70 4.17
CA LEU A 182 6.73 16.99 4.48
C LEU A 182 5.74 18.17 4.52
N PRO A 183 4.72 18.25 3.64
CA PRO A 183 3.68 19.29 3.75
C PRO A 183 2.97 19.31 5.10
N ALA A 184 2.83 18.17 5.79
CA ALA A 184 2.22 18.10 7.11
C ALA A 184 2.99 18.90 8.17
N LEU A 185 4.32 18.97 8.02
CA LEU A 185 5.20 19.72 8.93
C LEU A 185 5.22 21.22 8.63
N ALA A 186 4.84 21.61 7.41
CA ALA A 186 4.73 23.01 6.99
C ALA A 186 3.39 23.63 7.39
N LEU A 187 2.41 22.84 7.83
CA LEU A 187 1.11 23.35 8.26
C LEU A 187 1.24 24.15 9.57
N PRO A 188 0.65 25.36 9.64
CA PRO A 188 0.78 26.24 10.80
C PRO A 188 0.05 25.70 12.04
N SER A 189 -0.95 24.83 11.85
CA SER A 189 -1.72 24.21 12.91
C SER A 189 -1.32 22.74 13.10
N ARG A 190 -0.93 22.37 14.33
CA ARG A 190 -0.65 20.98 14.71
C ARG A 190 -1.83 20.05 14.46
N LEU A 191 -3.05 20.56 14.66
CA LEU A 191 -4.27 19.79 14.46
C LEU A 191 -4.55 19.57 12.97
N ALA A 192 -4.24 20.55 12.11
CA ALA A 192 -4.31 20.37 10.66
C ALA A 192 -3.25 19.38 10.16
N GLY A 193 -2.03 19.43 10.70
CA GLY A 193 -0.98 18.44 10.44
C GLY A 193 -1.38 17.02 10.87
N ALA A 194 -1.99 16.87 12.05
CA ALA A 194 -2.52 15.58 12.50
C ALA A 194 -3.65 15.06 11.61
N ALA A 195 -4.59 15.94 11.21
CA ALA A 195 -5.66 15.60 10.28
C ALA A 195 -5.12 15.18 8.90
N PHE A 196 -4.08 15.86 8.41
CA PHE A 196 -3.37 15.49 7.19
C PHE A 196 -2.78 14.08 7.32
N LEU A 197 -2.03 13.78 8.38
CA LEU A 197 -1.39 12.48 8.55
C LEU A 197 -2.40 11.35 8.68
N VAL A 198 -3.46 11.52 9.47
CA VAL A 198 -4.51 10.51 9.61
C VAL A 198 -5.20 10.25 8.27
N MET A 199 -5.55 11.31 7.54
CA MET A 199 -6.21 11.16 6.25
C MET A 199 -5.28 10.66 5.15
N PHE A 200 -3.97 10.91 5.26
CA PHE A 200 -2.96 10.30 4.40
C PHE A 200 -3.01 8.77 4.50
N LEU A 201 -2.97 8.22 5.72
CA LEU A 201 -3.10 6.77 5.94
C LEU A 201 -4.44 6.23 5.39
N VAL A 202 -5.55 6.92 5.69
CA VAL A 202 -6.87 6.55 5.14
C VAL A 202 -6.87 6.57 3.61
N GLY A 203 -6.24 7.57 2.99
CA GLY A 203 -6.09 7.70 1.55
C GLY A 203 -5.29 6.55 0.93
N THR A 204 -4.20 6.13 1.59
CA THR A 204 -3.38 4.98 1.18
C THR A 204 -4.21 3.69 1.16
N VAL A 205 -4.87 3.35 2.28
CA VAL A 205 -5.70 2.14 2.38
C VAL A 205 -6.86 2.19 1.39
N PHE A 206 -7.51 3.35 1.24
CA PHE A 206 -8.60 3.53 0.28
C PHE A 206 -8.14 3.35 -1.16
N ALA A 207 -7.01 3.94 -1.54
CA ALA A 207 -6.44 3.80 -2.88
C ALA A 207 -6.09 2.34 -3.17
N MET A 208 -5.33 1.68 -2.29
CA MET A 208 -4.95 0.27 -2.44
C MET A 208 -6.16 -0.65 -2.52
N GLY A 209 -7.16 -0.47 -1.65
CA GLY A 209 -8.40 -1.23 -1.71
C GLY A 209 -9.20 -0.98 -2.99
N SER A 210 -9.27 0.26 -3.48
CA SER A 210 -10.10 0.60 -4.64
C SER A 210 -9.51 0.12 -5.96
N TYR A 211 -8.21 0.31 -6.23
CA TYR A 211 -7.64 -0.17 -7.49
C TYR A 211 -7.52 -1.69 -7.53
N THR A 212 -7.30 -2.36 -6.38
CA THR A 212 -7.33 -3.83 -6.34
C THR A 212 -8.74 -4.36 -6.55
N ALA A 213 -9.76 -3.71 -6.00
CA ALA A 213 -11.15 -4.03 -6.31
C ALA A 213 -11.45 -3.90 -7.81
N PHE A 214 -10.92 -2.86 -8.45
CA PHE A 214 -11.03 -2.64 -9.89
C PHE A 214 -10.36 -3.76 -10.69
N ILE A 215 -9.10 -4.08 -10.38
CA ILE A 215 -8.36 -5.19 -11.01
C ILE A 215 -9.11 -6.51 -10.84
N GLY A 216 -9.58 -6.79 -9.62
CA GLY A 216 -10.37 -7.98 -9.30
C GLY A 216 -11.67 -8.05 -10.11
N SER A 217 -12.42 -6.96 -10.17
CA SER A 217 -13.68 -6.89 -10.94
C SER A 217 -13.46 -7.11 -12.43
N CYS A 218 -12.46 -6.43 -13.02
CA CYS A 218 -12.10 -6.61 -14.43
C CYS A 218 -11.64 -8.04 -14.72
N SER A 219 -10.82 -8.61 -13.84
CA SER A 219 -10.33 -9.97 -13.98
C SER A 219 -11.43 -11.02 -13.80
N GLU A 220 -12.35 -10.83 -12.86
CA GLU A 220 -13.48 -11.72 -12.58
C GLU A 220 -14.43 -11.76 -13.78
N ALA A 221 -14.83 -10.59 -14.28
CA ALA A 221 -15.66 -10.47 -15.47
C ALA A 221 -15.02 -11.10 -16.72
N LEU A 222 -13.69 -11.01 -16.84
CA LEU A 222 -12.95 -11.59 -17.96
C LEU A 222 -12.79 -13.11 -17.83
N LYS A 223 -12.66 -13.62 -16.59
CA LYS A 223 -12.57 -15.05 -16.28
C LYS A 223 -13.84 -15.80 -16.66
N GLU A 224 -15.01 -15.21 -16.40
CA GLU A 224 -16.31 -15.80 -16.78
C GLU A 224 -16.49 -15.94 -18.29
N ARG A 225 -15.81 -15.10 -19.09
CA ARG A 225 -15.89 -15.12 -20.55
C ARG A 225 -14.81 -15.98 -21.19
N ILE A 226 -13.54 -15.80 -20.78
CA ILE A 226 -12.38 -16.43 -21.42
C ILE A 226 -11.29 -16.71 -20.35
N PRO A 227 -11.27 -17.91 -19.73
CA PRO A 227 -10.36 -18.20 -18.61
C PRO A 227 -8.88 -18.11 -18.97
N ARG A 228 -8.51 -18.35 -20.24
CA ARG A 228 -7.13 -18.20 -20.74
C ARG A 228 -6.61 -16.76 -20.71
N ILE A 229 -7.49 -15.74 -20.68
CA ILE A 229 -7.04 -14.35 -20.61
C ILE A 229 -6.62 -13.98 -19.19
N THR A 230 -7.32 -14.47 -18.17
CA THR A 230 -6.93 -14.27 -16.77
C THR A 230 -5.54 -14.85 -16.50
N GLU A 231 -5.26 -16.05 -17.01
CA GLU A 231 -3.93 -16.68 -16.91
C GLU A 231 -2.83 -15.83 -17.56
N LYS A 232 -3.08 -15.33 -18.78
CA LYS A 232 -2.15 -14.42 -19.48
C LYS A 232 -1.96 -13.10 -18.74
N LEU A 233 -3.00 -12.59 -18.08
CA LEU A 233 -2.94 -11.35 -17.30
C LEU A 233 -2.12 -11.55 -16.01
N THR A 234 -2.27 -12.69 -15.33
CA THR A 234 -1.42 -13.05 -14.19
C THR A 234 0.03 -13.19 -14.63
N TRP A 235 0.31 -13.87 -15.75
CA TRP A 235 1.67 -13.94 -16.32
C TRP A 235 2.24 -12.56 -16.64
N ALA A 236 1.49 -11.71 -17.33
CA ALA A 236 1.94 -10.38 -17.73
C ALA A 236 2.23 -9.49 -16.51
N SER A 237 1.31 -9.44 -15.54
CA SER A 237 1.50 -8.66 -14.31
C SER A 237 2.68 -9.18 -13.47
N SER A 238 2.88 -10.50 -13.42
CA SER A 238 4.00 -11.12 -12.74
C SER A 238 5.35 -10.80 -13.39
N LEU A 239 5.41 -10.77 -14.73
CA LEU A 239 6.59 -10.33 -15.46
C LEU A 239 6.90 -8.85 -15.20
N VAL A 240 5.88 -7.99 -15.14
CA VAL A 240 6.05 -6.58 -14.77
C VAL A 240 6.60 -6.45 -13.34
N ALA A 241 6.08 -7.24 -12.39
CA ALA A 241 6.58 -7.24 -11.02
C ALA A 241 8.06 -7.66 -10.95
N ILE A 242 8.45 -8.74 -11.63
CA ILE A 242 9.85 -9.19 -11.69
C ILE A 242 10.74 -8.13 -12.36
N ALA A 243 10.32 -7.59 -13.50
CA ALA A 243 11.09 -6.59 -14.24
C ALA A 243 11.32 -5.33 -13.39
N LEU A 244 10.27 -4.85 -12.72
CA LEU A 244 10.37 -3.70 -11.83
C LEU A 244 11.23 -4.00 -10.60
N GLY A 245 11.10 -5.19 -10.00
CA GLY A 245 11.93 -5.62 -8.87
C GLY A 245 13.41 -5.66 -9.24
N VAL A 246 13.76 -6.26 -10.39
CA VAL A 246 15.13 -6.29 -10.92
C VAL A 246 15.62 -4.87 -11.23
N ALA A 247 14.80 -4.03 -11.85
CA ALA A 247 15.17 -2.65 -12.16
C ALA A 247 15.47 -1.85 -10.89
N ILE A 248 14.63 -1.97 -9.85
CA ILE A 248 14.86 -1.34 -8.54
C ILE A 248 16.17 -1.83 -7.94
N MET A 249 16.42 -3.14 -7.93
CA MET A 249 17.68 -3.68 -7.38
C MET A 249 18.91 -3.16 -8.13
N ILE A 250 18.91 -3.21 -9.47
CA ILE A 250 20.02 -2.73 -10.30
C ILE A 250 20.25 -1.22 -10.08
N SER A 251 19.18 -0.43 -9.98
CA SER A 251 19.27 1.02 -9.77
C SER A 251 20.12 1.40 -8.54
N GLN A 252 20.05 0.58 -7.47
CA GLN A 252 20.84 0.79 -6.25
C GLN A 252 22.34 0.54 -6.44
N PHE A 253 22.73 -0.36 -7.36
CA PHE A 253 24.15 -0.69 -7.61
C PHE A 253 24.80 0.21 -8.66
N VAL A 254 24.03 0.73 -9.62
CA VAL A 254 24.56 1.59 -10.70
C VAL A 254 24.60 3.08 -10.28
N GLY A 255 24.08 3.42 -9.10
CA GLY A 255 24.06 4.80 -8.60
C GLY A 255 23.04 5.71 -9.30
N PHE A 256 22.20 5.15 -10.18
CA PHE A 256 21.07 5.85 -10.78
C PHE A 256 19.84 5.64 -9.90
N SER A 257 19.48 6.64 -9.11
CA SER A 257 18.19 6.66 -8.40
C SER A 257 17.07 6.86 -9.41
N LEU A 258 16.21 5.86 -9.64
CA LEU A 258 15.07 5.96 -10.55
C LEU A 258 13.92 6.83 -10.00
N TYR A 259 14.04 7.31 -8.76
CA TYR A 259 13.17 8.27 -8.09
C TYR A 259 13.97 9.10 -7.09
#